data_AF-A0A0S3T6L0-F1
#
_entry.id   AF-A0A0S3T6L0-F1
#
_cell.length_a   1.000
_cell.length_b   1.000
_cell.length_c   1.000
_cell.angle_alpha   90.00
_cell.angle_beta   90.00
_cell.angle_gamma   90.00
#
_symmetry.space_group_name_H-M   'P 1'
#
loop_
_entity.id
_entity.type
_entity.pdbx_description
1 polymer ?
#
loop_
_entity_poly.entity_id
_entity_poly.type
_entity_poly.pdbx_seq_one_letter_code
_entity_poly.pdbx_strand_id
1 'polypeptide(L)'
;MAALKITLTPPLEAENALKTSLREAFESQITSLRPPFSLAIPSPDQYTLLNRAILHGVLTEPQFAKTHIKHLHAIVTDGYATFVTLLLVNHLYPKLLTSVKTQLLWLTDQTVCVLGIGYDAVLISLLRQIVGADCSDGNLWLCSKLVTLFLE
;
A
#
# COMPACT_ATOMS: atom_id res chain seq x y z
N MET A 1 1.16 20.32 -9.14
CA MET A 1 1.15 19.20 -8.18
C MET A 1 2.37 18.35 -8.47
N ALA A 2 3.35 18.30 -7.56
CA ALA A 2 4.54 17.49 -7.76
C ALA A 2 4.12 16.01 -7.75
N ALA A 3 4.40 15.27 -8.83
CA ALA A 3 4.22 13.83 -8.86
C ALA A 3 5.13 13.21 -7.79
N LEU A 4 4.55 12.83 -6.65
CA LEU A 4 5.29 12.21 -5.55
C LEU A 4 5.75 10.82 -6.02
N LYS A 5 7.08 10.67 -6.19
CA LYS A 5 7.69 9.44 -6.67
C LYS A 5 7.50 8.32 -5.64
N ILE A 6 6.97 7.18 -6.08
CA ILE A 6 6.84 5.97 -5.27
C ILE A 6 8.19 5.21 -5.17
N THR A 7 9.05 5.37 -6.18
CA THR A 7 10.36 4.69 -6.26
C THR A 7 11.51 5.62 -6.58
N LEU A 8 12.69 5.18 -6.19
CA LEU A 8 13.97 5.75 -6.60
C LEU A 8 14.31 5.24 -8.01
N THR A 9 13.59 5.73 -9.03
CA THR A 9 13.75 5.26 -10.42
C THR A 9 14.96 5.93 -11.08
N PRO A 10 15.96 5.18 -11.60
CA PRO A 10 16.99 5.73 -12.46
C PRO A 10 16.41 6.20 -13.81
N PRO A 11 17.06 7.15 -14.52
CA PRO A 11 16.49 7.79 -15.72
C PRO A 11 16.13 6.84 -16.87
N LEU A 12 16.70 5.63 -16.90
CA LEU A 12 16.57 4.65 -17.97
C LEU A 12 15.64 3.47 -17.64
N GLU A 13 15.08 3.39 -16.43
CA GLU A 13 14.23 2.25 -16.08
C GLU A 13 12.79 2.47 -16.56
N ALA A 14 12.25 1.50 -17.31
CA ALA A 14 10.88 1.52 -17.80
C ALA A 14 9.87 1.69 -16.64
N GLU A 15 8.83 2.48 -16.87
CA GLU A 15 7.80 2.71 -15.88
C GLU A 15 7.04 1.41 -15.57
N ASN A 16 6.94 1.05 -14.28
CA ASN A 16 6.24 -0.17 -13.90
C ASN A 16 4.73 0.00 -14.10
N ALA A 17 4.12 -0.89 -14.90
CA ALA A 17 2.69 -0.94 -15.19
C ALA A 17 1.80 -0.81 -13.94
N LEU A 18 2.20 -1.38 -12.80
CA LEU A 18 1.46 -1.20 -11.56
C LEU A 18 1.46 0.26 -11.09
N LYS A 19 2.62 0.93 -11.09
CA LYS A 19 2.73 2.32 -10.63
C LYS A 19 1.87 3.23 -11.50
N THR A 20 1.92 3.01 -12.82
CA THR A 20 1.08 3.72 -13.78
C THR A 20 -0.40 3.49 -13.47
N SER A 21 -0.81 2.23 -13.29
CA SER A 21 -2.21 1.92 -12.95
C SER A 21 -2.66 2.52 -11.61
N LEU A 22 -1.80 2.54 -10.59
CA LEU A 22 -2.10 3.16 -9.30
C LEU A 22 -2.27 4.68 -9.42
N ARG A 23 -1.38 5.34 -10.18
CA ARG A 23 -1.46 6.78 -10.44
C ARG A 23 -2.72 7.14 -11.23
N GLU A 24 -3.00 6.44 -12.32
CA GLU A 24 -4.19 6.67 -13.15
C GLU A 24 -5.47 6.47 -12.34
N ALA A 25 -5.52 5.42 -11.50
CA ALA A 25 -6.64 5.19 -10.60
C ALA A 25 -6.82 6.36 -9.63
N PHE A 26 -5.73 6.84 -9.02
CA PHE A 26 -5.78 7.98 -8.11
C PHE A 26 -6.24 9.27 -8.79
N GLU A 27 -5.68 9.60 -9.95
CA GLU A 27 -6.06 10.80 -10.71
C GLU A 27 -7.54 10.76 -11.12
N SER A 28 -8.05 9.60 -11.52
CA SER A 28 -9.46 9.43 -11.89
C SER A 28 -10.43 9.48 -10.70
N GLN A 29 -9.96 9.12 -9.50
CA GLN A 29 -10.80 8.99 -8.29
C GLN A 29 -10.50 10.05 -7.22
N ILE A 30 -9.68 11.04 -7.51
CA ILE A 30 -9.22 12.00 -6.49
C ILE A 30 -10.39 12.74 -5.82
N THR A 31 -11.45 13.04 -6.58
CA THR A 31 -12.67 13.67 -6.06
C THR A 31 -13.42 12.74 -5.10
N SER A 32 -13.55 11.46 -5.45
CA SER A 32 -14.15 10.41 -4.61
C SER A 32 -13.33 10.13 -3.34
N LEU A 33 -12.03 10.41 -3.33
CA LEU A 33 -11.15 10.25 -2.17
C LEU A 33 -11.16 11.44 -1.22
N ARG A 34 -11.94 12.48 -1.50
CA ARG A 34 -12.15 13.63 -0.63
C ARG A 34 -13.60 13.67 -0.13
N PRO A 35 -13.84 14.25 1.06
CA PRO A 35 -15.20 14.54 1.47
C PRO A 35 -15.92 15.45 0.46
N PRO A 36 -17.21 15.24 0.19
CA PRO A 36 -18.08 14.22 0.78
C PRO A 36 -17.88 12.83 0.16
N PHE A 37 -17.84 11.79 1.00
CA PHE A 37 -17.73 10.40 0.54
C PHE A 37 -19.09 9.87 0.08
N SER A 38 -19.09 9.11 -1.01
CA SER A 38 -20.29 8.41 -1.47
C SER A 38 -20.70 7.34 -0.47
N LEU A 39 -21.99 7.24 -0.19
CA LEU A 39 -22.58 6.16 0.60
C LEU A 39 -23.04 4.97 -0.27
N ALA A 40 -22.89 5.07 -1.59
CA ALA A 40 -23.27 4.01 -2.52
C ALA A 40 -22.27 2.85 -2.44
N ILE A 41 -22.79 1.62 -2.44
CA ILE A 41 -21.97 0.41 -2.54
C ILE A 41 -21.32 0.39 -3.94
N PRO A 42 -19.99 0.34 -4.04
CA PRO A 42 -19.32 0.35 -5.34
C PRO A 42 -19.55 -0.97 -6.09
N SER A 43 -19.63 -0.90 -7.42
CA SER A 43 -19.56 -2.12 -8.25
C SER A 43 -18.17 -2.79 -8.13
N PRO A 44 -17.99 -4.07 -8.50
CA PRO A 44 -16.69 -4.74 -8.40
C PRO A 44 -15.53 -4.00 -9.10
N ASP A 45 -15.80 -3.41 -10.27
CA ASP A 45 -14.81 -2.63 -11.02
C ASP A 45 -14.48 -1.31 -10.31
N GLN A 46 -15.51 -0.61 -9.82
CA GLN A 46 -15.34 0.62 -9.04
C GLN A 46 -14.58 0.35 -7.74
N TYR A 47 -14.89 -0.76 -7.07
CA TYR A 47 -14.21 -1.19 -5.85
C TYR A 47 -12.72 -1.42 -6.11
N THR A 48 -12.39 -2.16 -7.17
CA THR A 48 -10.99 -2.39 -7.57
C THR A 48 -10.26 -1.08 -7.86
N LEU A 49 -10.91 -0.17 -8.58
CA LEU A 49 -10.34 1.15 -8.92
C LEU A 49 -10.13 2.01 -7.67
N LEU A 50 -11.10 2.05 -6.77
CA LEU A 50 -11.01 2.77 -5.50
C LEU A 50 -9.89 2.20 -4.62
N ASN A 51 -9.72 0.88 -4.54
CA ASN A 51 -8.63 0.26 -3.78
C ASN A 51 -7.24 0.68 -4.31
N ARG A 52 -7.07 0.73 -5.64
CA ARG A 52 -5.84 1.22 -6.28
C ARG A 52 -5.59 2.70 -5.96
N ALA A 53 -6.63 3.52 -6.06
CA ALA A 53 -6.56 4.94 -5.76
C ALA A 53 -6.23 5.19 -4.28
N ILE A 54 -6.90 4.48 -3.36
CA ILE A 54 -6.63 4.52 -1.91
C ILE A 54 -5.17 4.14 -1.63
N LEU A 55 -4.68 3.03 -2.20
CA LEU A 55 -3.30 2.62 -2.01
C LEU A 55 -2.32 3.69 -2.47
N HIS A 56 -2.50 4.22 -3.69
CA HIS A 56 -1.67 5.32 -4.18
C HIS A 56 -1.71 6.53 -3.24
N GLY A 57 -2.91 6.97 -2.85
CA GLY A 57 -3.12 8.10 -1.95
C GLY A 57 -2.42 7.93 -0.60
N VAL A 58 -2.49 6.74 0.02
CA VAL A 58 -1.76 6.46 1.27
C VAL A 58 -0.25 6.53 1.07
N LEU A 59 0.27 5.98 -0.03
CA LEU A 59 1.70 5.96 -0.32
C LEU A 59 2.28 7.35 -0.66
N THR A 60 1.47 8.23 -1.28
CA THR A 60 1.92 9.56 -1.72
C THR A 60 1.48 10.71 -0.85
N GLU A 61 0.39 10.57 -0.09
CA GLU A 61 -0.18 11.59 0.78
C GLU A 61 -0.36 11.09 2.22
N PRO A 62 0.74 10.88 2.98
CA PRO A 62 0.70 10.36 4.36
C PRO A 62 -0.23 11.13 5.30
N GLN A 63 -0.40 12.43 5.09
CA GLN A 63 -1.28 13.29 5.89
C GLN A 63 -2.76 12.89 5.79
N PHE A 64 -3.16 12.18 4.72
CA PHE A 64 -4.52 11.71 4.50
C PHE A 64 -4.66 10.18 4.68
N ALA A 65 -3.58 9.48 5.02
CA ALA A 65 -3.54 8.02 5.11
C ALA A 65 -4.66 7.44 5.99
N LYS A 66 -4.86 8.01 7.19
CA LYS A 66 -5.94 7.59 8.11
C LYS A 66 -7.33 7.78 7.52
N THR A 67 -7.53 8.85 6.76
CA THR A 67 -8.82 9.12 6.09
C THR A 67 -9.06 8.11 4.96
N HIS A 68 -8.04 7.83 4.16
CA HIS A 68 -8.11 6.83 3.09
C HIS A 68 -8.40 5.42 3.63
N ILE A 69 -7.80 5.04 4.76
CA ILE A 69 -8.06 3.74 5.39
C ILE A 69 -9.44 3.66 6.02
N LYS A 70 -9.92 4.73 6.66
CA LYS A 70 -11.32 4.80 7.11
C LYS A 70 -12.31 4.68 5.95
N HIS A 71 -11.99 5.29 4.81
CA HIS A 71 -12.80 5.14 3.60
C HIS A 71 -12.78 3.68 3.12
N LEU A 72 -11.61 3.03 3.07
CA LEU A 72 -11.51 1.61 2.73
C LEU A 72 -12.42 0.74 3.62
N HIS A 73 -12.37 0.95 4.94
CA HIS A 73 -13.22 0.22 5.89
C HIS A 73 -14.72 0.44 5.64
N ALA A 74 -15.11 1.62 5.15
CA ALA A 74 -16.51 1.93 4.86
C ALA A 74 -17.04 1.26 3.58
N ILE A 75 -16.15 0.96 2.61
CA ILE A 75 -16.55 0.41 1.30
C ILE A 75 -16.20 -1.07 1.13
N VAL A 76 -15.60 -1.72 2.12
CA VAL A 76 -15.11 -3.10 2.01
C VAL A 76 -16.26 -4.08 1.77
N THR A 77 -16.09 -4.97 0.79
CA THR A 77 -17.09 -6.01 0.44
C THR A 77 -16.49 -7.41 0.35
N ASP A 78 -15.17 -7.55 0.29
CA ASP A 78 -14.45 -8.80 0.02
C ASP A 78 -13.50 -9.22 1.15
N GLY A 79 -13.71 -8.70 2.36
CA GLY A 79 -12.80 -8.94 3.48
C GLY A 79 -11.38 -8.42 3.25
N TYR A 80 -11.22 -7.34 2.47
CA TYR A 80 -9.95 -6.71 2.10
C TYR A 80 -9.08 -7.49 1.11
N ALA A 81 -9.57 -8.60 0.54
CA ALA A 81 -8.78 -9.47 -0.34
C ALA A 81 -8.15 -8.70 -1.52
N THR A 82 -8.91 -7.80 -2.16
CA THR A 82 -8.42 -6.95 -3.26
C THR A 82 -7.31 -6.02 -2.78
N PHE A 83 -7.49 -5.37 -1.62
CA PHE A 83 -6.49 -4.46 -1.07
C PHE A 83 -5.20 -5.20 -0.71
N VAL A 84 -5.32 -6.34 -0.02
CA VAL A 84 -4.20 -7.21 0.36
C VAL A 84 -3.43 -7.66 -0.88
N THR A 85 -4.13 -8.04 -1.95
CA THR A 85 -3.48 -8.44 -3.22
C THR A 85 -2.65 -7.31 -3.82
N LEU A 86 -3.07 -6.05 -3.68
CA LEU A 86 -2.28 -4.89 -4.12
C LEU A 86 -1.02 -4.66 -3.28
N LEU A 87 -1.00 -5.12 -2.02
CA LEU A 87 0.19 -5.02 -1.14
C LEU A 87 1.25 -6.10 -1.46
N LEU A 88 0.88 -7.19 -2.14
CA LEU A 88 1.78 -8.31 -2.51
C LEU A 88 2.80 -7.98 -3.62
N VAL A 89 3.06 -6.70 -3.88
CA VAL A 89 3.92 -6.24 -4.98
C VAL A 89 5.36 -6.14 -4.50
N ASN A 90 5.94 -7.31 -4.28
CA ASN A 90 7.19 -7.50 -3.54
C ASN A 90 8.41 -7.09 -4.34
N HIS A 91 8.35 -7.20 -5.67
CA HIS A 91 9.46 -6.89 -6.56
C HIS A 91 9.85 -5.41 -6.55
N LEU A 92 8.95 -4.54 -6.07
CA LEU A 92 9.23 -3.11 -5.95
C LEU A 92 9.87 -2.73 -4.64
N TYR A 93 9.74 -3.55 -3.59
CA TYR A 93 10.15 -3.18 -2.24
C TYR A 93 11.58 -2.63 -2.17
N PRO A 94 12.61 -3.24 -2.80
CA PRO A 94 13.98 -2.72 -2.75
C PRO A 94 14.11 -1.31 -3.33
N LYS A 95 13.28 -0.99 -4.33
CA LYS A 95 13.29 0.28 -5.10
C LYS A 95 12.39 1.36 -4.50
N LEU A 96 11.58 1.03 -3.49
CA LEU A 96 10.70 1.99 -2.82
C LEU A 96 11.50 3.00 -2.02
N LEU A 97 11.03 4.25 -2.00
CA LEU A 97 11.55 5.26 -1.09
C LEU A 97 11.29 4.88 0.37
N THR A 98 12.14 5.34 1.29
CA THR A 98 11.99 5.08 2.72
C THR A 98 10.61 5.50 3.26
N SER A 99 10.10 6.66 2.85
CA SER A 99 8.76 7.12 3.24
C SER A 99 7.66 6.15 2.79
N VAL A 100 7.79 5.60 1.58
CA VAL A 100 6.83 4.67 0.98
C VAL A 100 6.91 3.30 1.65
N LYS A 101 8.12 2.83 2.00
CA LYS A 101 8.31 1.61 2.81
C LYS A 101 7.64 1.73 4.17
N THR A 102 7.75 2.89 4.82
CA THR A 102 7.08 3.16 6.10
C THR A 102 5.57 3.10 5.97
N GLN A 103 5.00 3.71 4.92
CA GLN A 103 3.56 3.63 4.66
C GLN A 103 3.10 2.22 4.31
N LEU A 104 3.90 1.46 3.55
CA LEU A 104 3.58 0.07 3.22
C LEU A 104 3.55 -0.83 4.47
N LEU A 105 4.51 -0.68 5.38
CA LEU A 105 4.52 -1.41 6.64
C LEU A 105 3.35 -1.00 7.53
N TRP A 106 3.01 0.29 7.58
CA TRP A 106 1.84 0.76 8.29
C TRP A 106 0.54 0.18 7.70
N LEU A 107 0.40 0.14 6.37
CA LEU A 107 -0.74 -0.51 5.71
C LEU A 107 -0.83 -2.00 6.03
N THR A 108 0.32 -2.68 6.10
CA THR A 108 0.38 -4.10 6.47
C THR A 108 -0.15 -4.31 7.88
N ASP A 109 0.30 -3.50 8.84
CA ASP A 109 -0.22 -3.47 10.20
C ASP A 109 -1.74 -3.27 10.22
N GLN A 110 -2.27 -2.29 9.47
CA GLN A 110 -3.72 -2.08 9.37
C GLN A 110 -4.46 -3.29 8.81
N THR A 111 -3.91 -3.99 7.80
CA THR A 111 -4.53 -5.21 7.26
C THR A 111 -4.50 -6.39 8.23
N VAL A 112 -3.49 -6.46 9.09
CA VAL A 112 -3.38 -7.47 10.16
C VAL A 112 -4.42 -7.20 11.24
N CYS A 113 -4.57 -5.96 11.69
CA CYS A 113 -5.56 -5.58 12.71
C CYS A 113 -7.00 -5.94 12.31
N VAL A 114 -7.32 -5.93 11.02
CA VAL A 114 -8.65 -6.29 10.50
C VAL A 114 -8.77 -7.73 10.02
N LEU A 115 -7.72 -8.55 10.19
CA LEU A 115 -7.65 -9.93 9.72
C LEU A 115 -8.00 -10.06 8.22
N GLY A 116 -7.50 -9.13 7.40
CA GLY A 116 -7.81 -9.07 5.97
C GLY A 116 -7.44 -10.37 5.25
N ILE A 117 -8.31 -10.86 4.37
CA ILE A 117 -8.13 -12.17 3.72
C ILE A 117 -6.80 -12.20 2.96
N GLY A 118 -5.92 -13.14 3.34
CA GLY A 118 -4.59 -13.33 2.74
C GLY A 118 -3.48 -12.44 3.30
N TYR A 119 -3.69 -11.79 4.47
CA TYR A 119 -2.67 -10.93 5.09
C TYR A 119 -1.36 -11.67 5.39
N ASP A 120 -1.42 -12.97 5.67
CA ASP A 120 -0.29 -13.86 5.90
C ASP A 120 0.68 -13.89 4.70
N ALA A 121 0.16 -13.86 3.47
CA ALA A 121 0.98 -13.78 2.27
C ALA A 121 1.78 -12.46 2.20
N VAL A 122 1.24 -11.36 2.72
CA VAL A 122 1.94 -10.06 2.80
C VAL A 122 3.07 -10.14 3.83
N LEU A 123 2.83 -10.77 4.97
CA LEU A 123 3.86 -10.98 5.99
C LEU A 123 5.00 -11.87 5.48
N ILE A 124 4.67 -12.99 4.85
CA ILE A 124 5.66 -13.89 4.22
C ILE A 124 6.45 -13.15 3.14
N SER A 125 5.77 -12.32 2.34
CA SER A 125 6.41 -11.47 1.35
C SER A 125 7.47 -10.54 1.94
N LEU A 126 7.11 -9.83 3.01
CA LEU A 126 7.99 -8.85 3.65
C LEU A 126 9.17 -9.55 4.33
N LEU A 127 8.94 -10.69 4.97
CA LEU A 127 10.00 -11.54 5.52
C LEU A 127 11.02 -11.94 4.43
N ARG A 128 10.56 -12.23 3.21
CA ARG A 128 11.45 -12.55 2.07
C ARG A 128 12.26 -11.36 1.56
N GLN A 129 11.94 -10.13 1.97
CA GLN A 129 12.76 -8.96 1.65
C GLN A 129 13.97 -8.81 2.59
N ILE A 130 14.00 -9.54 3.72
CA ILE A 130 15.13 -9.54 4.64
C ILE A 130 16.27 -10.34 4.03
N VAL A 131 17.44 -9.71 3.93
CA VAL A 131 18.67 -10.35 3.46
C VAL A 131 19.43 -10.91 4.67
N GLY A 132 19.71 -12.20 4.66
CA GLY A 132 20.50 -12.85 5.71
C GLY A 132 21.93 -12.31 5.75
N ALA A 133 22.49 -12.17 6.95
CA ALA A 133 23.82 -11.61 7.20
C ALA A 133 24.03 -10.14 6.75
N ASP A 134 22.98 -9.43 6.34
CA ASP A 134 23.01 -8.00 6.08
C ASP A 134 22.65 -7.21 7.35
N CYS A 135 23.62 -6.47 7.90
CA CYS A 135 23.43 -5.59 9.06
C CYS A 135 23.23 -4.13 8.68
N SER A 136 22.84 -3.82 7.44
CA SER A 136 22.49 -2.47 7.02
C SER A 136 21.28 -1.93 7.79
N ASP A 137 21.23 -0.62 8.02
CA ASP A 137 20.13 0.04 8.75
C ASP A 137 18.76 -0.28 8.17
N GLY A 138 18.66 -0.37 6.84
CA GLY A 138 17.41 -0.69 6.15
C GLY A 138 16.92 -2.12 6.42
N ASN A 139 17.84 -3.10 6.42
CA ASN A 139 17.52 -4.49 6.70
C ASN A 139 17.16 -4.69 8.18
N LEU A 140 17.95 -4.11 9.10
CA LEU A 140 17.67 -4.14 10.54
C LEU A 140 16.36 -3.44 10.90
N TRP A 141 16.04 -2.34 10.24
CA TRP A 141 14.77 -1.64 10.43
C TRP A 141 13.58 -2.49 10.01
N LEU A 142 13.64 -3.16 8.86
CA LEU A 142 12.59 -4.09 8.44
C LEU A 142 12.44 -5.25 9.42
N CYS A 143 13.55 -5.87 9.84
CA CYS A 143 13.55 -6.92 10.86
C CYS A 143 12.83 -6.46 12.14
N SER A 144 13.22 -5.31 12.68
CA SER A 144 12.60 -4.74 13.88
C SER A 144 11.10 -4.52 13.69
N LYS A 145 10.68 -3.97 12.54
CA LYS A 145 9.26 -3.71 12.26
C LYS A 145 8.43 -4.98 12.18
N LEU A 146 8.94 -6.03 11.51
CA LEU A 146 8.21 -7.29 11.41
C LEU A 146 8.16 -8.02 12.76
N VAL A 147 9.25 -8.02 13.53
CA VAL A 147 9.25 -8.62 14.87
C VAL A 147 8.24 -7.92 15.77
N THR A 148 8.18 -6.58 15.77
CA THR A 148 7.15 -5.83 16.52
C THR A 148 5.75 -6.23 16.08
N LEU A 149 5.48 -6.27 14.77
CA LEU A 149 4.17 -6.64 14.24
C LEU A 149 3.73 -8.05 14.62
N PHE A 150 4.65 -9.02 14.75
CA PHE A 150 4.30 -10.40 15.15
C PHE A 150 4.10 -10.57 16.66
N LEU A 151 4.60 -9.64 17.48
CA LEU A 151 4.51 -9.72 18.94
C LEU A 151 3.32 -8.94 19.52
N GLU A 152 2.75 -8.03 18.73
CA GLU A 152 1.52 -7.30 19.03
C GLU A 152 0.27 -8.15 18.68
#